data_AF-A0A2D6X5G6-F1
#
_entry.id   AF-A0A2D6X5G6-F1
#
_cell.length_a   1.000
_cell.length_b   1.000
_cell.length_c   1.000
_cell.angle_alpha   90.00
_cell.angle_beta   90.00
_cell.angle_gamma   90.00
#
_symmetry.space_group_name_H-M   'P 1'
#
loop_
_entity.id
_entity.type
_entity.pdbx_description
1 polymer ?
#
loop_
_entity_poly.entity_id
_entity_poly.type
_entity_poly.pdbx_seq_one_letter_code
_entity_poly.pdbx_strand_id
1 'polypeptide(L)'
;MVKVSIFLNKAAELHNLDLQYPVPERPEGNHHYTFPLNADRLTDVEIDNWLLFLGAWRSYLNYQISRLDGEHSVLSEGYDLLLSSKVAVLEKESEKRLLKDSLKGQALAEDDQLQQLKIRTIELNGELKLLKGRLSLYDSQFETISRVITRRGQERFKI
;
A
#
# COMPACT_ATOMS: atom_id res chain seq x y z
N MET A 1 16.98 -5.22 25.74
CA MET A 1 15.70 -5.42 25.05
C MET A 1 15.63 -4.43 23.90
N VAL A 2 15.30 -4.88 22.68
CA VAL A 2 15.09 -3.99 21.53
C VAL A 2 13.88 -3.10 21.86
N LYS A 3 13.94 -1.81 21.52
CA LYS A 3 12.86 -0.84 21.81
C LYS A 3 12.03 -0.56 20.56
N VAL A 4 10.73 -0.33 20.71
CA VAL A 4 9.83 0.08 19.62
C VAL A 4 10.37 1.32 18.89
N SER A 5 10.99 2.26 19.61
CA SER A 5 11.58 3.48 19.04
C SER A 5 12.60 3.22 17.92
N ILE A 6 13.29 2.07 17.93
CA ILE A 6 14.26 1.72 16.89
C ILE A 6 13.55 1.54 15.55
N PHE A 7 12.41 0.84 15.53
CA PHE A 7 11.65 0.57 14.31
C PHE A 7 10.93 1.82 13.80
N LEU A 8 10.42 2.65 14.71
CA LEU A 8 9.86 3.96 14.35
C LEU A 8 10.91 4.85 13.69
N ASN A 9 12.13 4.88 14.24
CA ASN A 9 13.23 5.63 13.63
C ASN A 9 13.62 5.06 12.25
N LYS A 10 13.65 3.73 12.10
CA LYS A 10 13.95 3.09 10.81
C LYS A 10 12.89 3.38 9.74
N ALA A 11 11.62 3.40 10.12
CA ALA A 11 10.54 3.81 9.23
C ALA A 11 10.69 5.29 8.81
N ALA A 12 11.04 6.17 9.75
CA ALA A 12 11.30 7.58 9.45
C ALA A 12 12.53 7.79 8.56
N GLU A 13 13.61 7.03 8.79
CA GLU A 13 14.81 7.04 7.93
C GLU A 13 14.47 6.63 6.49
N LEU A 14 13.57 5.66 6.31
CA LEU A 14 13.11 5.22 4.99
C LEU A 14 12.36 6.35 4.26
N HIS A 15 11.51 7.10 4.97
CA HIS A 15 10.86 8.29 4.41
C HIS A 15 11.88 9.38 4.06
N ASN A 16 12.89 9.61 4.89
CA ASN A 16 13.94 10.59 4.59
C ASN A 16 14.79 10.19 3.36
N LEU A 17 15.01 8.89 3.16
CA LEU A 17 15.68 8.37 1.98
C LEU A 17 14.81 8.58 0.73
N ASP A 18 13.51 8.32 0.82
CA ASP A 18 12.56 8.50 -0.28
C ASP A 18 12.52 9.96 -0.78
N LEU A 19 12.64 10.93 0.14
CA LEU A 19 12.71 12.37 -0.20
C LEU A 19 13.93 12.76 -1.05
N GLN A 20 14.92 11.88 -1.21
CA GLN A 20 16.07 12.13 -2.11
C GLN A 20 15.71 11.90 -3.58
N TYR A 21 14.56 11.30 -3.86
CA TYR A 21 14.08 11.02 -5.21
C TYR A 21 12.93 11.95 -5.59
N PRO A 22 12.71 12.21 -6.89
CA PRO A 22 11.53 12.95 -7.34
C PRO A 22 10.25 12.24 -6.93
N VAL A 23 9.44 12.93 -6.11
CA VAL A 23 8.14 12.43 -5.66
C VAL A 23 7.07 12.89 -6.65
N PRO A 24 6.24 11.98 -7.21
CA PRO A 24 5.13 12.39 -8.04
C PRO A 24 4.12 13.19 -7.22
N GLU A 25 3.76 14.36 -7.70
CA GLU A 25 2.66 15.13 -7.12
C GLU A 25 1.34 14.36 -7.27
N ARG A 26 0.42 14.61 -6.34
CA ARG A 26 -0.93 14.08 -6.46
C ARG A 26 -1.58 14.67 -7.72
N PRO A 27 -1.99 13.85 -8.70
CA PRO A 27 -2.60 14.38 -9.91
C PRO A 27 -3.88 15.16 -9.56
N GLU A 28 -4.10 16.28 -10.24
CA GLU A 28 -5.34 17.05 -10.10
C GLU A 28 -6.55 16.22 -10.56
N GLY A 29 -7.68 16.45 -9.89
CA GLY A 29 -8.92 15.70 -10.09
C GLY A 29 -10.13 16.62 -10.24
N ASN A 30 -10.02 17.67 -11.05
CA ASN A 30 -11.14 18.61 -11.30
C ASN A 30 -12.24 18.02 -12.19
N HIS A 31 -12.24 16.70 -12.43
CA HIS A 31 -13.26 16.00 -13.19
C HIS A 31 -13.95 14.99 -12.29
N HIS A 32 -15.28 14.95 -12.37
CA HIS A 32 -16.05 13.83 -11.85
C HIS A 32 -15.46 12.55 -12.44
N TYR A 33 -14.90 11.70 -11.59
CA TYR A 33 -14.39 10.41 -12.03
C TYR A 33 -15.59 9.55 -12.45
N THR A 34 -15.87 9.50 -13.74
CA THR A 34 -16.93 8.69 -14.33
C THR A 34 -16.37 8.02 -15.56
N PHE A 35 -15.73 6.87 -15.35
CA PHE A 35 -15.22 6.07 -16.45
C PHE A 35 -16.38 5.64 -17.37
N PRO A 36 -16.26 5.79 -18.70
CA PRO A 36 -17.35 5.53 -19.62
C PRO A 36 -17.74 4.04 -19.60
N LEU A 37 -19.05 3.78 -19.59
CA LEU A 37 -19.59 2.42 -19.74
C LEU A 37 -19.23 1.78 -21.09
N ASN A 38 -19.03 2.60 -22.12
CA ASN A 38 -18.63 2.15 -23.44
C ASN A 38 -17.48 3.01 -23.97
N ALA A 39 -16.26 2.50 -23.86
CA ALA A 39 -15.03 3.16 -24.32
C ALA A 39 -14.95 3.30 -25.85
N ASP A 40 -15.73 2.54 -26.62
CA ASP A 40 -15.71 2.61 -28.10
C ASP A 40 -16.31 3.90 -28.64
N ARG A 41 -17.12 4.59 -27.83
CA ARG A 41 -17.78 5.85 -28.20
C ARG A 41 -16.92 7.08 -27.96
N LEU A 42 -15.76 6.91 -27.33
CA LEU A 42 -14.85 8.02 -27.04
C LEU A 42 -14.24 8.57 -28.33
N THR A 43 -14.13 9.88 -28.44
CA THR A 43 -13.28 10.54 -29.43
C THR A 43 -11.79 10.27 -29.14
N ASP A 44 -10.93 10.49 -30.13
CA ASP A 44 -9.47 10.33 -29.93
C ASP A 44 -8.94 11.28 -28.84
N VAL A 45 -9.47 12.51 -28.79
CA VAL A 45 -9.12 13.49 -27.73
C VAL A 45 -9.53 12.99 -26.34
N GLU A 46 -10.72 12.39 -26.20
CA GLU A 46 -11.14 11.82 -24.92
C GLU A 46 -10.28 10.60 -24.53
N ILE A 47 -9.89 9.77 -25.50
CA ILE A 47 -8.96 8.66 -25.27
C ILE A 47 -7.62 9.17 -24.74
N ASP A 48 -7.03 10.19 -25.37
CA ASP A 48 -5.76 10.77 -24.94
C ASP A 48 -5.85 11.35 -23.52
N ASN A 49 -6.94 12.05 -23.22
CA ASN A 49 -7.20 12.56 -21.86
C ASN A 49 -7.29 11.43 -20.82
N TRP A 50 -7.98 10.33 -21.16
CA TRP A 50 -8.04 9.16 -20.28
C TRP A 50 -6.69 8.48 -20.10
N LEU A 51 -5.87 8.37 -21.14
CA LEU A 51 -4.52 7.82 -21.04
C LEU A 51 -3.65 8.65 -20.09
N LEU A 52 -3.66 9.98 -20.23
CA LEU A 52 -2.90 10.89 -19.37
C LEU A 52 -3.38 10.80 -17.92
N PHE A 53 -4.70 10.83 -17.70
CA PHE A 53 -5.30 10.68 -16.38
C PHE A 53 -4.89 9.35 -15.73
N LEU A 54 -5.11 8.23 -16.41
CA LEU A 54 -4.83 6.90 -15.89
C LEU A 54 -3.33 6.70 -15.67
N GLY A 55 -2.48 7.17 -16.59
CA GLY A 55 -1.03 7.12 -16.43
C GLY A 55 -0.55 7.87 -15.18
N ALA A 56 -0.99 9.12 -15.00
CA ALA A 56 -0.63 9.94 -13.85
C ALA A 56 -1.09 9.31 -12.53
N TRP A 57 -2.35 8.86 -12.46
CA TRP A 57 -2.90 8.26 -11.25
C TRP A 57 -2.30 6.90 -10.93
N ARG A 58 -2.02 6.05 -11.92
CA ARG A 58 -1.34 4.76 -11.71
C ARG A 58 0.06 4.96 -11.16
N SER A 59 0.84 5.88 -11.73
CA SER A 59 2.18 6.18 -11.23
C SER A 59 2.15 6.74 -9.80
N TYR A 60 1.24 7.68 -9.52
CA TYR A 60 1.07 8.21 -8.16
C TYR A 60 0.66 7.14 -7.15
N LEU A 61 -0.31 6.28 -7.49
CA LEU A 61 -0.74 5.20 -6.60
C LEU A 61 0.35 4.16 -6.37
N ASN A 62 1.09 3.79 -7.41
CA ASN A 62 2.24 2.88 -7.27
C ASN A 62 3.26 3.45 -6.28
N TYR A 63 3.61 4.74 -6.40
CA TYR A 63 4.48 5.41 -5.45
C TYR A 63 3.93 5.36 -4.01
N GLN A 64 2.66 5.74 -3.81
CA GLN A 64 2.04 5.71 -2.49
C GLN A 64 2.03 4.29 -1.88
N ILE A 65 1.72 3.28 -2.69
CA ILE A 65 1.76 1.87 -2.29
C ILE A 65 3.16 1.47 -1.87
N SER A 66 4.19 1.76 -2.68
CA SER A 66 5.58 1.40 -2.36
C SER A 66 6.04 2.05 -1.06
N ARG A 67 5.69 3.31 -0.82
CA ARG A 67 6.03 4.03 0.41
C ARG A 67 5.41 3.36 1.64
N LEU A 68 4.10 3.08 1.59
CA LEU A 68 3.37 2.47 2.70
C LEU A 68 3.77 1.00 2.91
N ASP A 69 4.05 0.25 1.85
CA ASP A 69 4.56 -1.13 1.94
C ASP A 69 5.92 -1.13 2.64
N GLY A 70 6.79 -0.15 2.36
CA GLY A 70 8.07 0.03 3.06
C GLY A 70 7.91 0.28 4.55
N GLU A 71 7.05 1.23 4.94
CA GLU A 71 6.74 1.50 6.36
C GLU A 71 6.16 0.25 7.03
N HIS A 72 5.17 -0.39 6.39
CA HIS A 72 4.51 -1.58 6.90
C HIS A 72 5.50 -2.72 7.13
N SER A 73 6.41 -2.97 6.19
CA SER A 73 7.45 -4.00 6.32
C SER A 73 8.33 -3.76 7.55
N VAL A 74 8.85 -2.55 7.74
CA VAL A 74 9.71 -2.24 8.90
C VAL A 74 8.96 -2.44 10.22
N LEU A 75 7.73 -1.95 10.32
CA LEU A 75 6.95 -2.01 11.55
C LEU A 75 6.43 -3.42 11.85
N SER A 76 6.07 -4.20 10.83
CA SER A 76 5.61 -5.59 10.99
C SER A 76 6.74 -6.50 11.48
N GLU A 77 7.94 -6.41 10.88
CA GLU A 77 9.11 -7.17 11.34
C GLU A 77 9.50 -6.77 12.77
N GLY A 78 9.41 -5.47 13.09
CA GLY A 78 9.63 -4.97 14.44
C GLY A 78 8.65 -5.53 15.46
N TYR A 79 7.36 -5.60 15.08
CA TYR A 79 6.32 -6.21 15.91
C TYR A 79 6.61 -7.68 16.19
N ASP A 80 6.93 -8.47 15.16
CA ASP A 80 7.17 -9.91 15.32
C ASP A 80 8.40 -10.20 16.18
N LEU A 81 9.47 -9.41 16.02
CA LEU A 81 10.68 -9.51 16.85
C LEU A 81 10.37 -9.21 18.33
N LEU A 82 9.67 -8.11 18.60
CA LEU A 82 9.36 -7.68 19.97
C LEU A 82 8.38 -8.63 20.65
N LEU A 83 7.33 -9.05 19.94
CA LEU A 83 6.39 -10.05 20.43
C LEU A 83 7.12 -11.35 20.80
N SER A 84 8.00 -11.84 19.92
CA SER A 84 8.77 -13.06 20.18
C SER A 84 9.68 -12.92 21.39
N SER A 85 10.36 -11.77 21.53
CA SER A 85 11.19 -11.48 22.70
C SER A 85 10.37 -11.42 24.00
N LYS A 86 9.19 -10.79 23.98
CA LYS A 86 8.33 -10.67 25.16
C LYS A 86 7.74 -12.03 25.55
N VAL A 87 7.30 -12.82 24.58
CA VAL A 87 6.80 -14.19 24.79
C VAL A 87 7.88 -15.08 25.42
N ALA A 88 9.12 -14.99 24.97
CA ALA A 88 10.23 -15.77 25.54
C ALA A 88 10.52 -15.40 27.01
N VAL A 89 10.38 -14.10 27.37
CA VAL A 89 10.50 -13.66 28.76
C VAL A 89 9.36 -14.22 29.60
N LEU A 90 8.11 -14.09 29.15
CA LEU A 90 6.94 -14.63 29.85
C LEU A 90 7.00 -16.16 30.00
N GLU A 91 7.47 -16.88 28.99
CA GLU A 91 7.63 -18.33 29.05
C GLU A 91 8.67 -18.74 30.10
N LYS A 92 9.77 -17.99 30.22
CA LYS A 92 10.82 -18.23 31.22
C LYS A 92 10.36 -17.91 32.65
N GLU A 93 9.53 -16.89 32.81
CA GLU A 93 9.00 -16.45 34.11
C GLU A 93 7.78 -17.27 34.55
N SER A 94 7.13 -17.99 33.64
CA SER A 94 5.95 -18.78 33.94
C SER A 94 6.30 -20.09 34.65
N GLU A 95 5.72 -20.30 35.83
CA GLU A 95 5.79 -21.56 36.58
C GLU A 95 5.01 -22.70 35.90
N LYS A 96 4.10 -22.37 34.97
CA LYS A 96 3.27 -23.32 34.23
C LYS A 96 3.57 -23.26 32.74
N ARG A 97 3.50 -24.41 32.07
CA ARG A 97 3.57 -24.45 30.60
C ARG A 97 2.28 -23.87 30.01
N LEU A 98 2.34 -22.62 29.60
CA LEU A 98 1.23 -21.93 28.94
C LEU A 98 1.21 -22.25 27.44
N LEU A 99 0.05 -22.12 26.81
CA LEU A 99 -0.09 -22.20 25.36
C LEU A 99 0.55 -20.97 24.72
N LYS A 100 1.15 -21.16 23.55
CA LYS A 100 1.82 -20.09 22.79
C LYS A 100 0.89 -18.90 22.51
N ASP A 101 -0.37 -19.16 22.21
CA ASP A 101 -1.35 -18.10 21.92
C ASP A 101 -1.76 -17.34 23.19
N SER A 102 -1.82 -18.02 24.34
CA SER A 102 -2.03 -17.36 25.64
C SER A 102 -0.86 -16.43 25.97
N LEU A 103 0.37 -16.87 25.76
CA LEU A 103 1.57 -16.05 25.98
C LEU A 103 1.61 -14.83 25.05
N LYS A 104 1.22 -14.99 23.77
CA LYS A 104 1.10 -13.84 22.85
C LYS A 104 0.03 -12.85 23.28
N GLY A 105 -1.13 -13.35 23.72
CA GLY A 105 -2.21 -12.51 24.24
C GLY A 105 -1.77 -11.72 25.47
N GLN A 106 -1.06 -12.37 26.39
CA GLN A 106 -0.50 -11.73 27.57
C GLN A 106 0.58 -10.71 27.22
N ALA A 107 1.52 -11.06 26.32
CA ALA A 107 2.55 -10.14 25.84
C ALA A 107 1.96 -8.86 25.24
N LEU A 108 0.89 -8.99 24.45
CA LEU A 108 0.14 -7.85 23.91
C LEU A 108 -0.57 -7.06 25.00
N ALA A 109 -1.25 -7.73 25.93
CA ALA A 109 -2.02 -7.06 26.98
C ALA A 109 -1.14 -6.24 27.94
N GLU A 110 0.12 -6.66 28.16
CA GLU A 110 1.05 -6.01 29.09
C GLU A 110 1.96 -4.94 28.46
N ASP A 111 1.97 -4.81 27.13
CA ASP A 111 2.87 -3.90 26.42
C ASP A 111 2.11 -2.95 25.48
N ASP A 112 1.82 -1.75 25.99
CA ASP A 112 1.12 -0.69 25.25
C ASP A 112 1.85 -0.31 23.95
N GLN A 113 3.18 -0.36 23.93
CA GLN A 113 3.95 0.00 22.73
C GLN A 113 3.80 -1.09 21.66
N LEU A 114 3.75 -2.35 22.06
CA LEU A 114 3.47 -3.48 21.16
C LEU A 114 2.05 -3.42 20.60
N GLN A 115 1.07 -3.00 21.41
CA GLN A 115 -0.31 -2.76 20.94
C GLN A 115 -0.37 -1.63 19.91
N GLN A 116 0.27 -0.49 20.19
CA GLN A 116 0.32 0.63 19.25
C GLN A 116 0.96 0.25 17.92
N LEU A 117 2.06 -0.51 17.96
CA LEU A 117 2.71 -1.02 16.75
C LEU A 117 1.79 -1.98 15.98
N LYS A 118 1.04 -2.83 16.68
CA LYS A 118 0.05 -3.70 16.06
C LYS A 118 -1.10 -2.93 15.40
N ILE A 119 -1.60 -1.90 16.06
CA ILE A 119 -2.65 -1.04 15.49
C ILE A 119 -2.13 -0.35 14.23
N ARG A 120 -0.92 0.24 14.28
CA ARG A 120 -0.32 0.92 13.12
C ARG A 120 -0.13 -0.02 11.93
N THR A 121 0.33 -1.25 12.16
CA THR A 121 0.47 -2.24 11.08
C THR A 121 -0.89 -2.63 10.48
N ILE A 122 -1.96 -2.74 11.29
CA ILE A 122 -3.32 -2.97 10.81
C ILE A 122 -3.81 -1.80 9.95
N GLU A 123 -3.61 -0.57 10.40
CA GLU A 123 -3.99 0.65 9.66
C GLU A 123 -3.30 0.71 8.29
N LEU A 124 -1.97 0.53 8.26
CA LEU A 124 -1.17 0.51 7.04
C LEU A 124 -1.66 -0.55 6.06
N ASN A 125 -1.95 -1.76 6.55
CA ASN A 125 -2.46 -2.84 5.70
C ASN A 125 -3.86 -2.51 5.12
N GLY A 126 -4.72 -1.86 5.92
CA GLY A 126 -6.01 -1.35 5.47
C GLY A 126 -5.86 -0.31 4.34
N GLU A 127 -4.97 0.66 4.52
CA GLU A 127 -4.67 1.68 3.52
C GLU A 127 -4.11 1.07 2.23
N LEU A 128 -3.13 0.17 2.36
CA LEU A 128 -2.53 -0.56 1.24
C LEU A 128 -3.59 -1.33 0.44
N LYS A 129 -4.53 -2.01 1.11
CA LYS A 129 -5.62 -2.72 0.43
C LYS A 129 -6.50 -1.79 -0.38
N LEU A 130 -6.83 -0.61 0.14
CA LEU A 130 -7.61 0.39 -0.58
C LEU A 130 -6.86 0.93 -1.81
N LEU A 131 -5.58 1.27 -1.66
CA LEU A 131 -4.77 1.79 -2.76
C LEU A 131 -4.54 0.73 -3.84
N LYS A 132 -4.22 -0.51 -3.47
CA LYS A 132 -4.06 -1.63 -4.41
C LYS A 132 -5.36 -1.91 -5.18
N GLY A 133 -6.50 -1.85 -4.50
CA GLY A 133 -7.82 -1.94 -5.15
C GLY A 133 -8.06 -0.82 -6.16
N ARG A 134 -7.71 0.42 -5.82
CA ARG A 134 -7.86 1.57 -6.72
C ARG A 134 -6.87 1.52 -7.90
N LEU A 135 -5.64 1.06 -7.68
CA LEU A 135 -4.67 0.84 -8.74
C LEU A 135 -5.19 -0.20 -9.73
N SER A 136 -5.68 -1.35 -9.23
CA SER A 136 -6.25 -2.41 -10.07
C SER A 136 -7.43 -1.92 -10.91
N LEU A 137 -8.28 -1.04 -10.37
CA LEU A 137 -9.34 -0.39 -11.12
C LEU A 137 -8.78 0.44 -12.30
N TYR A 138 -7.76 1.27 -12.05
CA TYR A 138 -7.14 2.08 -13.10
C TYR A 138 -6.35 1.26 -14.12
N ASP A 139 -5.72 0.15 -13.70
CA ASP A 139 -5.08 -0.79 -14.62
C ASP A 139 -6.10 -1.39 -15.59
N SER A 140 -7.22 -1.89 -15.07
CA SER A 140 -8.30 -2.47 -15.91
C SER A 140 -8.86 -1.47 -16.91
N GLN A 141 -9.03 -0.21 -16.50
CA GLN A 141 -9.48 0.87 -17.36
C GLN A 141 -8.45 1.24 -18.43
N PHE A 142 -7.18 1.30 -18.05
CA PHE A 142 -6.08 1.56 -18.98
C PHE A 142 -5.98 0.47 -20.04
N GLU A 143 -6.13 -0.80 -19.65
CA GLU A 143 -6.19 -1.92 -20.58
C GLU A 143 -7.38 -1.80 -21.53
N THR A 144 -8.54 -1.39 -21.03
CA THR A 144 -9.75 -1.19 -21.84
C THR A 144 -9.50 -0.15 -22.92
N ILE A 145 -8.96 1.03 -22.55
CA ILE A 145 -8.61 2.09 -23.50
C ILE A 145 -7.54 1.62 -24.50
N SER A 146 -6.50 0.93 -24.02
CA SER A 146 -5.42 0.41 -24.87
C SER A 146 -5.94 -0.55 -25.95
N ARG A 147 -6.93 -1.38 -25.62
CA ARG A 147 -7.58 -2.29 -26.59
C ARG A 147 -8.37 -1.52 -27.64
N VAL A 148 -9.10 -0.46 -27.26
CA VAL A 148 -9.82 0.41 -28.22
C VAL A 148 -8.85 1.03 -29.21
N ILE A 149 -7.73 1.59 -28.73
CA ILE A 149 -6.69 2.19 -29.57
C ILE A 149 -6.13 1.15 -30.56
N THR A 150 -5.82 -0.05 -30.07
CA THR A 150 -5.28 -1.13 -30.89
C THR A 150 -6.26 -1.52 -32.00
N ARG A 151 -7.54 -1.68 -31.67
CA ARG A 151 -8.58 -2.02 -32.64
C ARG A 151 -8.74 -0.92 -33.70
N ARG A 152 -8.84 0.35 -33.28
CA ARG A 152 -8.93 1.51 -34.20
C ARG A 152 -7.71 1.61 -35.11
N GLY A 153 -6.52 1.35 -34.57
CA GLY A 153 -5.29 1.28 -35.35
C GLY A 153 -5.39 0.23 -36.45
N GLN A 154 -5.76 -1.00 -36.11
CA GLN A 154 -5.95 -2.09 -37.08
C GLN A 154 -7.02 -1.77 -38.15
N GLU A 155 -8.11 -1.11 -37.78
CA GLU A 155 -9.16 -0.68 -38.72
C GLU A 155 -8.63 0.36 -39.73
N ARG A 156 -7.81 1.31 -39.28
CA ARG A 156 -7.19 2.33 -40.15
C ARG A 156 -6.22 1.74 -41.17
N PHE A 157 -5.53 0.64 -40.84
CA PHE A 157 -4.60 -0.04 -41.76
C PHE A 157 -5.27 -1.00 -42.75
N LYS A 158 -6.58 -1.26 -42.60
CA LYS A 158 -7.36 -2.12 -43.52
C LYS A 158 -8.03 -1.32 -44.66
N ILE A 159 -7.91 0.01 -44.64
CA ILE A 159 -8.36 0.93 -45.68
C ILE A 159 -7.16 1.26 -46.57
#